data_AF-A0A2M7KMZ4-F1
#
_entry.id   AF-A0A2M7KMZ4-F1
#
_cell.length_a   1.000
_cell.length_b   1.000
_cell.length_c   1.000
_cell.angle_alpha   90.00
_cell.angle_beta   90.00
_cell.angle_gamma   90.00
#
_symmetry.space_group_name_H-M   'P 1'
#
loop_
_entity.id
_entity.type
_entity.pdbx_description
1 polymer ?
#
loop_
_entity_poly.entity_id
_entity_poly.type
_entity_poly.pdbx_seq_one_letter_code
_entity_poly.pdbx_strand_id
1 'polypeptide(L)'
;MLKSENSDRNSHTRREFGALLAAGAGLAVLGERTEAAPAERAQQSAEPTVSSLVEIKEFSFPQGKALAMKINGADDETLGYVVRCPKGALVCMNFDVKFMASKGKTVAQIWAIPGFDRILDAVVKEVPEAAAKLGVRPAMTAKEAVLKLM
;
A
#
# COMPACT_ATOMS: atom_id res chain seq x y z
N MET A 1 -39.11 7.14 38.71
CA MET A 1 -39.92 7.05 37.48
C MET A 1 -39.22 6.05 36.56
N LEU A 2 -39.69 4.80 36.58
CA LEU A 2 -40.45 4.16 35.48
C LEU A 2 -39.52 3.89 34.28
N LYS A 3 -39.05 2.64 34.12
CA LYS A 3 -39.70 1.57 33.31
C LYS A 3 -39.62 1.94 31.82
N SER A 4 -39.25 1.09 30.87
CA SER A 4 -39.17 -0.38 30.77
C SER A 4 -38.75 -0.65 29.31
N GLU A 5 -38.10 -1.76 29.00
CA GLU A 5 -38.67 -2.88 28.22
C GLU A 5 -39.17 -2.50 26.82
N ASN A 6 -38.99 -3.28 25.76
CA ASN A 6 -38.48 -4.61 25.48
C ASN A 6 -38.94 -4.86 24.03
N SER A 7 -38.68 -6.04 23.51
CA SER A 7 -39.51 -6.69 22.49
C SER A 7 -39.35 -6.22 21.04
N ASP A 8 -39.35 -7.09 20.05
CA ASP A 8 -39.24 -8.55 20.00
C ASP A 8 -39.40 -8.92 18.51
N ARG A 9 -38.98 -10.14 18.18
CA ARG A 9 -39.69 -11.06 17.27
C ARG A 9 -39.67 -10.78 15.77
N ASN A 10 -39.02 -11.70 15.05
CA ASN A 10 -39.63 -12.85 14.34
C ASN A 10 -40.03 -12.43 12.91
N SER A 11 -39.99 -13.24 11.87
CA SER A 11 -39.96 -14.69 11.73
C SER A 11 -39.99 -14.97 10.22
N HIS A 12 -39.81 -16.25 9.88
CA HIS A 12 -40.33 -16.91 8.69
C HIS A 12 -39.49 -16.81 7.41
N THR A 13 -39.36 -17.84 6.56
CA THR A 13 -39.73 -19.27 6.57
C THR A 13 -39.16 -19.86 5.28
N ARG A 14 -38.71 -21.12 5.36
CA ARG A 14 -38.56 -22.17 4.31
C ARG A 14 -38.93 -21.85 2.85
N ARG A 15 -38.15 -22.42 1.92
CA ARG A 15 -38.53 -23.48 0.95
C ARG A 15 -37.37 -23.68 -0.04
N GLU A 16 -36.68 -24.81 0.01
CA GLU A 16 -36.90 -25.95 -0.89
C GLU A 16 -36.89 -25.56 -2.37
N PHE A 17 -35.78 -25.86 -3.05
CA PHE A 17 -35.81 -26.17 -4.48
C PHE A 17 -35.24 -27.56 -4.67
N GLY A 18 -36.14 -28.43 -5.11
CA GLY A 18 -35.92 -29.84 -5.34
C GLY A 18 -35.15 -30.13 -6.61
N ALA A 19 -34.85 -31.42 -6.70
CA ALA A 19 -34.16 -32.12 -7.76
C ALA A 19 -34.67 -31.84 -9.17
N LEU A 20 -33.75 -31.87 -10.13
CA LEU A 20 -34.05 -32.29 -11.49
C LEU A 20 -33.06 -33.41 -11.88
N LEU A 21 -33.57 -34.64 -11.83
CA LEU A 21 -32.99 -35.82 -12.46
C LEU A 21 -33.78 -36.04 -13.76
N ALA A 22 -33.08 -36.08 -14.90
CA ALA A 22 -33.59 -36.75 -16.08
C ALA A 22 -32.41 -37.36 -16.84
N ALA A 23 -32.47 -38.68 -16.96
CA ALA A 23 -31.55 -39.54 -17.66
C ALA A 23 -31.66 -39.39 -19.18
N GLY A 24 -30.56 -39.65 -19.89
CA GLY A 24 -30.54 -39.82 -21.33
C GLY A 24 -29.25 -40.53 -21.75
N ALA A 25 -29.38 -41.81 -22.10
CA ALA A 25 -28.32 -42.73 -22.48
C ALA A 25 -27.63 -42.31 -23.80
N GLY A 26 -26.33 -42.61 -23.91
CA GLY A 26 -25.56 -42.50 -25.15
C GLY A 26 -24.21 -43.21 -25.01
N LEU A 27 -24.08 -44.33 -25.72
CA LEU A 27 -23.00 -45.32 -25.70
C LEU A 27 -21.84 -44.91 -26.65
N ALA A 28 -20.63 -45.42 -26.36
CA ALA A 28 -19.42 -45.52 -27.21
C ALA A 28 -18.61 -44.21 -27.39
N VAL A 29 -17.27 -44.16 -27.38
CA VAL A 29 -16.24 -45.07 -27.91
C VAL A 29 -14.93 -44.87 -27.11
N LEU A 30 -14.21 -45.96 -26.85
CA LEU A 30 -12.83 -45.96 -26.35
C LEU A 30 -11.88 -45.33 -27.39
N GLY A 31 -11.25 -44.21 -27.04
CA GLY A 31 -10.23 -43.53 -27.85
C GLY A 31 -9.05 -43.12 -26.99
N GLU A 32 -7.98 -43.91 -27.09
CA GLU A 32 -6.56 -43.57 -26.96
C GLU A 32 -6.11 -42.59 -25.86
N ARG A 33 -5.55 -43.17 -24.78
CA ARG A 33 -4.66 -42.48 -23.84
C ARG A 33 -3.38 -42.06 -24.57
N THR A 34 -3.23 -40.79 -24.88
CA THR A 34 -1.91 -40.19 -25.09
C THR A 34 -1.41 -39.69 -23.73
N GLU A 35 -0.32 -40.29 -23.26
CA GLU A 35 0.43 -39.85 -22.08
C GLU A 35 0.92 -38.42 -22.31
N ALA A 36 0.34 -37.47 -21.58
CA ALA A 36 0.89 -36.12 -21.46
C ALA A 36 2.11 -36.19 -20.53
N ALA A 37 3.31 -36.04 -21.09
CA ALA A 37 4.53 -35.82 -20.33
C ALA A 37 4.38 -34.58 -19.43
N PRO A 38 4.78 -34.62 -18.15
CA PRO A 38 4.80 -33.43 -17.32
C PRO A 38 5.94 -32.53 -17.80
N ALA A 39 5.59 -31.45 -18.49
CA ALA A 39 6.52 -30.35 -18.74
C ALA A 39 6.87 -29.71 -17.39
N GLU A 40 8.06 -30.03 -16.91
CA GLU A 40 8.73 -29.40 -15.78
C GLU A 40 8.86 -27.89 -16.07
N ARG A 41 7.88 -27.10 -15.62
CA ARG A 41 7.98 -25.65 -15.60
C ARG A 41 8.99 -25.28 -14.53
N ALA A 42 10.26 -25.25 -14.90
CA ALA A 42 11.27 -24.50 -14.17
C ALA A 42 10.80 -23.04 -14.10
N GLN A 43 10.29 -22.64 -12.94
CA GLN A 43 10.14 -21.23 -12.59
C GLN A 43 11.56 -20.67 -12.45
N GLN A 44 12.11 -20.18 -13.56
CA GLN A 44 13.22 -19.24 -13.51
C GLN A 44 12.68 -17.95 -12.88
N SER A 45 12.76 -17.85 -11.56
CA SER A 45 12.63 -16.58 -10.86
C SER A 45 13.80 -15.71 -11.29
N ALA A 46 13.56 -14.79 -12.23
CA ALA A 46 14.54 -13.78 -12.59
C ALA A 46 14.93 -13.01 -11.32
N GLU A 47 16.23 -12.91 -11.05
CA GLU A 47 16.71 -12.11 -9.92
C GLU A 47 16.26 -10.65 -10.09
N PRO A 48 15.70 -10.01 -9.05
CA PRO A 48 15.24 -8.63 -9.15
C PRO A 48 16.44 -7.71 -9.39
N THR A 49 16.39 -6.94 -10.47
CA THR A 49 17.37 -5.89 -10.74
C THR A 49 17.15 -4.72 -9.79
N VAL A 50 18.18 -3.91 -9.50
CA VAL A 50 18.06 -2.77 -8.56
C VAL A 50 16.93 -1.80 -8.97
N SER A 51 16.64 -1.67 -10.26
CA SER A 51 15.53 -0.85 -10.78
C SER A 51 14.13 -1.39 -10.43
N SER A 52 13.98 -2.69 -10.13
CA SER A 52 12.72 -3.23 -9.61
C SER A 52 12.58 -3.03 -8.10
N LEU A 53 13.69 -2.86 -7.38
CA LEU A 53 13.71 -2.71 -5.92
C LEU A 53 13.47 -1.27 -5.45
N VAL A 54 13.97 -0.28 -6.19
CA VAL A 54 13.82 1.13 -5.83
C VAL A 54 13.49 1.97 -7.05
N GLU A 55 12.40 2.73 -6.96
CA GLU A 55 12.05 3.78 -7.92
C GLU A 55 12.45 5.14 -7.35
N ILE A 56 13.15 5.97 -8.15
CA ILE A 56 13.65 7.28 -7.70
C ILE A 56 13.13 8.37 -8.63
N LYS A 57 12.57 9.43 -8.05
CA LYS A 57 12.10 10.61 -8.78
C LYS A 57 12.69 11.88 -8.17
N GLU A 58 13.23 12.74 -9.01
CA GLU A 58 13.72 14.05 -8.60
C GLU A 58 12.64 15.12 -8.81
N PHE A 59 12.48 16.00 -7.82
CA PHE A 59 11.63 17.18 -7.90
C PHE A 59 12.49 18.44 -7.75
N SER A 60 12.39 19.36 -8.70
CA SER A 60 13.11 20.63 -8.68
C SER A 60 12.25 21.76 -8.13
N PHE A 61 12.83 22.54 -7.22
CA PHE A 61 12.26 23.74 -6.62
C PHE A 61 13.24 24.91 -6.78
N PRO A 62 12.79 26.17 -6.71
CA PRO A 62 13.70 27.32 -6.75
C PRO A 62 14.79 27.29 -5.68
N GLN A 63 14.50 26.68 -4.52
CA GLN A 63 15.41 26.59 -3.37
C GLN A 63 16.33 25.36 -3.39
N GLY A 64 16.12 24.41 -4.31
CA GLY A 64 16.89 23.16 -4.35
C GLY A 64 16.12 21.98 -4.94
N LYS A 65 16.62 20.77 -4.69
CA LYS A 65 16.07 19.52 -5.21
C LYS A 65 15.63 18.61 -4.07
N ALA A 66 14.49 17.93 -4.26
CA ALA A 66 14.06 16.81 -3.43
C ALA A 66 14.20 15.50 -4.21
N LEU A 67 14.56 14.42 -3.52
CA LEU A 67 14.61 13.07 -4.08
C LEU A 67 13.55 12.21 -3.41
N ALA A 68 12.53 11.83 -4.16
CA ALA A 68 11.57 10.82 -3.74
C ALA A 68 12.06 9.42 -4.10
N MET A 69 11.86 8.49 -3.19
CA MET A 69 12.21 7.09 -3.33
C MET A 69 11.00 6.24 -2.94
N LYS A 70 10.63 5.30 -3.80
CA LYS A 70 9.72 4.20 -3.50
C LYS A 70 10.56 2.94 -3.34
N ILE A 71 10.40 2.26 -2.22
CA ILE A 71 11.08 1.00 -1.92
C ILE A 71 10.05 -0.11 -2.14
N ASN A 72 10.32 -1.01 -3.07
CA ASN A 72 9.49 -2.18 -3.35
C ASN A 72 10.04 -3.40 -2.61
N GLY A 73 9.15 -4.29 -2.20
CA GLY A 73 9.43 -5.59 -1.62
C GLY A 73 9.31 -6.69 -2.66
N ALA A 74 9.09 -7.91 -2.18
CA ALA A 74 8.69 -9.01 -3.06
C ALA A 74 7.31 -8.71 -3.68
N ASP A 75 7.07 -9.24 -4.87
CA ASP A 75 5.76 -9.21 -5.54
C ASP A 75 5.17 -7.79 -5.73
N ASP A 76 6.02 -6.80 -6.00
CA ASP A 76 5.67 -5.39 -6.21
C ASP A 76 4.97 -4.68 -5.02
N GLU A 77 5.02 -5.27 -3.82
CA GLU A 77 4.54 -4.62 -2.61
C GLU A 77 5.37 -3.37 -2.30
N THR A 78 4.74 -2.25 -1.92
CA THR A 78 5.50 -1.07 -1.52
C THR A 78 5.87 -1.12 -0.05
N LEU A 79 7.16 -1.30 0.24
CA LEU A 79 7.71 -1.29 1.60
C LEU A 79 7.86 0.12 2.18
N GLY A 80 8.00 1.15 1.35
CA GLY A 80 8.06 2.50 1.88
C GLY A 80 8.25 3.61 0.86
N TYR A 81 7.94 4.81 1.31
CA TYR A 81 8.22 6.05 0.59
C TYR A 81 9.08 6.97 1.44
N VAL A 82 10.07 7.59 0.81
CA VAL A 82 10.94 8.60 1.44
C VAL A 82 11.09 9.76 0.47
N VAL A 83 10.90 10.99 0.93
CA VAL A 83 11.23 12.21 0.18
C VAL A 83 12.35 12.94 0.92
N ARG A 84 13.58 12.78 0.43
CA ARG A 84 14.77 13.42 1.00
C ARG A 84 14.87 14.86 0.53
N CYS A 85 15.11 15.76 1.47
CA CYS A 85 15.37 17.19 1.27
C CYS A 85 16.74 17.56 1.90
N PRO A 86 17.30 18.75 1.62
CA PRO A 86 18.55 19.22 2.23
C PRO A 86 18.55 19.22 3.76
N LYS A 87 17.48 19.70 4.40
CA LYS A 87 17.40 19.86 5.87
C LYS A 87 16.63 18.75 6.60
N GLY A 88 16.09 17.77 5.88
CA GLY A 88 15.31 16.69 6.47
C GLY A 88 14.70 15.75 5.45
N ALA A 89 13.71 14.95 5.86
CA ALA A 89 12.98 14.07 4.97
C ALA A 89 11.50 13.92 5.36
N LEU A 90 10.67 13.56 4.39
CA LEU A 90 9.33 13.05 4.62
C LEU A 90 9.35 11.52 4.48
N VAL A 91 8.66 10.81 5.36
CA VAL A 91 8.61 9.34 5.35
C VAL A 91 7.18 8.85 5.48
N CYS A 92 6.84 7.72 4.86
CA CYS A 92 5.51 7.12 5.03
C CYS A 92 5.35 6.46 6.42
N MET A 93 4.16 5.92 6.67
CA MET A 93 3.81 5.26 7.94
C MET A 93 4.64 4.02 8.28
N ASN A 94 5.34 3.43 7.32
CA ASN A 94 6.20 2.27 7.55
C ASN A 94 7.51 2.62 8.29
N PHE A 95 7.78 3.91 8.47
CA PHE A 95 8.92 4.40 9.25
C PHE A 95 8.47 4.93 10.61
N ASP A 96 9.15 4.50 11.68
CA ASP A 96 8.96 5.05 13.02
C ASP A 96 9.62 6.43 13.14
N VAL A 97 8.81 7.46 12.92
CA VAL A 97 9.22 8.86 12.96
C VAL A 97 9.70 9.29 14.35
N LYS A 98 9.16 8.69 15.43
CA LYS A 98 9.56 9.01 16.81
C LYS A 98 10.93 8.43 17.11
N PHE A 99 11.18 7.19 16.70
CA PHE A 99 12.50 6.57 16.80
C PHE A 99 13.54 7.37 15.99
N MET A 100 13.24 7.72 14.73
CA MET A 100 14.14 8.54 13.90
C MET A 100 14.45 9.90 14.55
N ALA A 101 13.42 10.58 15.09
CA ALA A 101 13.59 11.84 15.81
C ALA A 101 14.46 11.67 17.07
N SER A 102 14.31 10.56 17.81
CA SER A 102 15.17 10.26 18.98
C SER A 102 16.65 10.10 18.62
N LYS A 103 16.95 9.81 17.34
CA LYS A 103 18.31 9.76 16.78
C LYS A 103 18.76 11.08 16.16
N GLY A 104 18.05 12.18 16.44
CA GLY A 104 18.35 13.51 15.95
C GLY A 104 18.05 13.72 14.46
N LYS A 105 17.23 12.86 13.84
CA LYS A 105 16.84 13.04 12.44
C LYS A 105 15.69 14.04 12.32
N THR A 106 15.84 15.00 11.42
CA THR A 106 14.76 15.90 11.02
C THR A 106 13.88 15.19 10.01
N VAL A 107 12.78 14.60 10.49
CA VAL A 107 11.82 13.89 9.65
C VAL A 107 10.40 14.32 9.97
N ALA A 108 9.48 14.17 9.03
CA ALA A 108 8.04 14.24 9.27
C ALA A 108 7.34 13.07 8.58
N GLN A 109 6.23 12.60 9.14
CA GLN A 109 5.50 11.47 8.59
C GLN A 109 4.39 11.97 7.66
N ILE A 110 4.28 11.35 6.49
CA ILE A 110 3.22 11.58 5.52
C ILE A 110 2.30 10.36 5.38
N TRP A 111 1.04 10.60 5.05
CA TRP A 111 0.01 9.60 4.82
C TRP A 111 -0.83 9.92 3.57
N ALA A 112 -1.77 9.03 3.23
CA ALA A 112 -2.67 9.18 2.10
C ALA A 112 -1.93 9.41 0.77
N ILE A 113 -0.88 8.61 0.52
CA ILE A 113 -0.06 8.68 -0.70
C ILE A 113 -0.87 8.07 -1.85
N PRO A 114 -1.35 8.86 -2.84
CA PRO A 114 -2.25 8.36 -3.89
C PRO A 114 -1.54 7.52 -4.97
N GLY A 115 -0.21 7.41 -4.86
CA GLY A 115 0.70 6.82 -5.83
C GLY A 115 2.03 7.58 -5.84
N PHE A 116 3.10 6.95 -6.32
CA PHE A 116 4.44 7.54 -6.29
C PHE A 116 4.54 8.84 -7.11
N ASP A 117 3.87 8.90 -8.26
CA ASP A 117 3.83 10.11 -9.10
C ASP A 117 3.21 11.33 -8.42
N ARG A 118 2.29 11.07 -7.49
CA ARG A 118 1.54 12.07 -6.72
C ARG A 118 1.99 12.13 -5.26
N ILE A 119 3.22 11.72 -4.97
CA ILE A 119 3.75 11.71 -3.60
C ILE A 119 3.75 13.10 -2.95
N LEU A 120 3.88 14.16 -3.74
CA LEU A 120 3.84 15.54 -3.24
C LEU A 120 2.44 16.01 -2.81
N ASP A 121 1.38 15.27 -3.19
CA ASP A 121 0.00 15.53 -2.79
C ASP A 121 -0.36 14.84 -1.46
N ALA A 122 0.54 13.98 -0.94
CA ALA A 122 0.37 13.35 0.35
C ALA A 122 0.27 14.39 1.48
N VAL A 123 -0.31 14.00 2.61
CA VAL A 123 -0.56 14.94 3.72
C VAL A 123 0.38 14.63 4.88
N VAL A 124 0.89 15.66 5.55
CA VAL A 124 1.69 15.51 6.77
C VAL A 124 0.80 15.15 7.94
N LYS A 125 1.11 14.05 8.62
CA LYS A 125 0.37 13.54 9.78
C LYS A 125 1.11 13.83 11.09
N GLU A 126 2.36 13.38 11.19
CA GLU A 126 3.16 13.51 12.41
C GLU A 126 4.39 14.40 12.16
N VAL A 127 4.65 15.32 13.09
CA VAL A 127 5.73 16.30 12.98
C VAL A 127 6.53 16.33 14.29
N PRO A 128 7.70 15.68 14.33
CA PRO A 128 8.69 15.87 15.38
C PRO A 128 9.15 17.32 15.52
N GLU A 129 9.64 17.65 16.72
CA GLU A 129 10.05 19.01 17.10
C GLU A 129 11.07 19.63 16.11
N ALA A 130 12.06 18.85 15.65
CA ALA A 130 13.07 19.34 14.71
C ALA A 130 12.47 19.81 13.37
N ALA A 131 11.51 19.07 12.82
CA ALA A 131 10.81 19.47 11.60
C ALA A 131 9.83 20.63 11.87
N ALA A 132 9.21 20.66 13.05
CA ALA A 132 8.34 21.77 13.47
C ALA A 132 9.12 23.10 13.57
N LYS A 133 10.36 23.09 14.05
CA LYS A 133 11.26 24.27 14.10
C LYS A 133 11.55 24.84 12.71
N LEU A 134 11.54 24.01 11.66
CA LEU A 134 11.69 24.45 10.28
C LEU A 134 10.38 24.94 9.64
N GLY A 135 9.26 24.89 10.37
CA GLY A 135 7.96 25.38 9.91
C GLY A 135 7.05 24.32 9.32
N VAL A 136 7.40 23.02 9.38
CA VAL A 136 6.50 21.93 9.00
C VAL A 136 5.36 21.83 10.02
N ARG A 137 4.13 21.59 9.56
CA ARG A 137 2.94 21.43 10.42
C ARG A 137 2.09 20.25 9.95
N PRO A 138 1.30 19.62 10.85
CA PRO A 138 0.28 18.67 10.45
C PRO A 138 -0.70 19.29 9.45
N ALA A 139 -1.33 18.44 8.63
CA ALA A 139 -2.26 18.79 7.56
C ALA A 139 -1.68 19.60 6.37
N MET A 140 -0.40 19.98 6.40
CA MET A 140 0.29 20.47 5.20
C MET A 140 0.38 19.37 4.13
N THR A 141 0.38 19.76 2.87
CA THR A 141 0.78 18.87 1.77
C THR A 141 2.27 18.55 1.86
N ALA A 142 2.68 17.41 1.29
CA ALA A 142 4.08 17.03 1.21
C ALA A 142 4.88 18.06 0.41
N LYS A 143 4.29 18.66 -0.64
CA LYS A 143 4.89 19.79 -1.37
C LYS A 143 5.24 20.97 -0.47
N GLU A 144 4.31 21.42 0.37
CA GLU A 144 4.55 22.53 1.30
C GLU A 144 5.61 22.18 2.33
N ALA A 145 5.56 20.97 2.88
CA ALA A 145 6.54 20.50 3.84
C ALA A 145 7.95 20.38 3.23
N VAL A 146 8.05 19.91 1.99
CA VAL A 146 9.32 19.88 1.23
C VAL A 146 9.93 21.28 1.15
N LEU A 147 9.15 22.32 0.84
CA LEU A 147 9.64 23.70 0.80
C LEU A 147 10.18 24.21 2.14
N LYS A 148 9.65 23.71 3.27
CA LYS A 148 10.18 24.03 4.61
C LYS A 148 11.47 23.28 4.94
N LEU A 149 11.68 22.13 4.30
CA LEU A 149 12.84 21.25 4.49
C LEU A 149 13.96 21.47 3.45
N MET A 150 13.82 22.47 2.57
CA MET A 150 14.87 22.98 1.69
C MET A 150 15.87 23.85 2.46
#